data_AF-A0A964QHR6-F1
#
_entry.id   AF-A0A964QHR6-F1
#
_cell.length_a   1.000
_cell.length_b   1.000
_cell.length_c   1.000
_cell.angle_alpha   90.00
_cell.angle_beta   90.00
_cell.angle_gamma   90.00
#
_symmetry.space_group_name_H-M   'P 1'
#
loop_
_entity.id
_entity.type
_entity.pdbx_description
1 polymer ?
#
loop_
_entity_poly.entity_id
_entity_poly.type
_entity_poly.pdbx_seq_one_letter_code
_entity_poly.pdbx_strand_id
1 'polypeptide(L)'
;MSIEACIAHAIHKDLDIIEALPDVYELPMEQLEQHIDHYIYSLQQNLVKAIKTLGEPYIKAKDAAGLCITCLRAGVTLPPEMMLKMCQTILQLNAIEARFIADNAEGSSVYYMKLSIAV
;
A
#
# COMPACT_ATOMS: atom_id res chain seq x y z
N MET A 1 2.54 12.66 2.57
CA MET A 1 1.89 12.22 1.30
C MET A 1 0.38 12.08 1.50
N SER A 2 -0.45 12.08 0.44
CA SER A 2 -1.86 11.68 0.59
C SER A 2 -1.93 10.18 0.88
N ILE A 3 -3.01 9.73 1.51
CA ILE A 3 -3.14 8.31 1.88
C ILE A 3 -3.15 7.40 0.65
N GLU A 4 -3.71 7.87 -0.46
CA GLU A 4 -3.73 7.16 -1.75
C GLU A 4 -2.31 6.95 -2.28
N ALA A 5 -1.45 7.97 -2.17
CA ALA A 5 -0.07 7.86 -2.60
C ALA A 5 0.74 6.91 -1.70
N CYS A 6 0.49 6.91 -0.39
CA CYS A 6 1.10 5.94 0.53
C CYS A 6 0.65 4.50 0.21
N ILE A 7 -0.64 4.29 -0.08
CA ILE A 7 -1.18 2.99 -0.45
C ILE A 7 -0.59 2.51 -1.77
N ALA A 8 -0.55 3.38 -2.80
CA ALA A 8 0.04 3.04 -4.09
C ALA A 8 1.51 2.63 -3.96
N HIS A 9 2.29 3.36 -3.16
CA HIS A 9 3.68 3.00 -2.89
C HIS A 9 3.81 1.67 -2.13
N ALA A 10 2.98 1.44 -1.11
CA ALA A 10 3.01 0.17 -0.37
C ALA A 10 2.63 -1.03 -1.26
N ILE A 11 1.64 -0.87 -2.14
CA ILE A 11 1.32 -1.87 -3.17
C ILE A 11 2.53 -2.14 -4.04
N HIS A 12 3.13 -1.10 -4.62
CA HIS A 12 4.27 -1.27 -5.52
C HIS A 12 5.48 -1.95 -4.84
N LYS A 13 5.71 -1.66 -3.55
CA LYS A 13 6.88 -2.13 -2.81
C LYS A 13 6.69 -3.51 -2.18
N ASP A 14 5.51 -3.78 -1.61
CA ASP A 14 5.31 -4.90 -0.70
C ASP A 14 4.35 -5.97 -1.25
N LEU A 15 3.67 -5.73 -2.38
CA LEU A 15 2.78 -6.72 -2.99
C LEU A 15 3.58 -7.77 -3.75
N ASP A 16 3.47 -9.02 -3.30
CA ASP A 16 3.87 -10.18 -4.10
C ASP A 16 2.63 -10.73 -4.82
N ILE A 17 2.57 -10.51 -6.14
CA ILE A 17 1.43 -10.94 -6.97
C ILE A 17 1.28 -12.47 -6.96
N ILE A 18 2.38 -13.22 -6.89
CA ILE A 18 2.32 -14.68 -6.94
C ILE A 18 1.68 -15.23 -5.66
N GLU A 19 2.06 -14.68 -4.51
CA GLU A 19 1.49 -15.08 -3.23
C GLU A 19 0.04 -14.58 -3.08
N ALA A 20 -0.26 -13.38 -3.61
CA ALA A 20 -1.59 -12.79 -3.53
C ALA A 20 -2.61 -13.40 -4.50
N LEU A 21 -2.16 -13.87 -5.67
CA LEU A 21 -2.96 -14.51 -6.70
C LEU A 21 -2.30 -15.83 -7.13
N PRO A 22 -2.44 -16.91 -6.33
CA PRO A 22 -1.80 -18.19 -6.66
C PRO A 22 -2.26 -18.78 -8.00
N ASP A 23 -3.50 -18.48 -8.41
CA ASP A 23 -4.10 -18.97 -9.65
C ASP A 23 -3.59 -18.23 -10.91
N VAL A 24 -2.74 -17.22 -10.75
CA VAL A 24 -2.22 -16.38 -11.85
C VAL A 24 -1.43 -17.20 -12.87
N TYR A 25 -0.86 -18.34 -12.47
CA TYR A 25 -0.13 -19.26 -13.36
C TYR A 25 -1.04 -20.05 -14.32
N GLU A 26 -2.34 -20.14 -14.02
CA GLU A 26 -3.30 -20.87 -14.84
C GLU A 26 -3.89 -20.00 -15.96
N LEU A 27 -3.63 -18.68 -15.91
CA LEU A 27 -4.15 -17.74 -16.88
C LEU A 27 -3.36 -17.80 -18.20
N PRO A 28 -4.05 -17.72 -19.35
CA PRO A 28 -3.39 -17.48 -20.63
C PRO A 28 -2.58 -16.18 -20.59
N MET A 29 -1.41 -16.18 -21.23
CA MET A 29 -0.49 -15.04 -21.23
C MET A 29 -1.18 -13.74 -21.71
N GLU A 30 -2.10 -13.85 -22.66
CA GLU A 30 -2.82 -12.71 -23.22
C GLU A 30 -3.77 -12.03 -22.21
N GLN A 31 -4.16 -12.73 -21.14
CA GLN A 31 -5.08 -12.23 -20.11
C GLN A 31 -4.36 -11.83 -18.82
N LEU A 32 -3.08 -12.19 -18.70
CA LEU A 32 -2.30 -12.05 -17.47
C LEU A 32 -2.19 -10.58 -17.02
N GLU A 33 -1.75 -9.71 -17.92
CA GLU A 33 -1.55 -8.28 -17.65
C GLU A 33 -2.86 -7.62 -17.20
N GLN A 34 -3.93 -7.81 -17.96
CA GLN A 34 -5.24 -7.24 -17.64
C GLN A 34 -5.78 -7.75 -16.29
N HIS A 35 -5.55 -9.03 -15.97
CA HIS A 35 -6.01 -9.61 -14.71
C HIS A 35 -5.26 -9.02 -13.51
N ILE A 36 -3.93 -8.90 -13.62
CA ILE A 36 -3.09 -8.30 -12.58
C ILE A 36 -3.45 -6.83 -12.39
N ASP A 37 -3.62 -6.06 -13.46
CA ASP A 37 -4.01 -4.65 -13.38
C ASP A 37 -5.37 -4.48 -12.69
N HIS A 38 -6.35 -5.31 -13.06
CA HIS A 38 -7.67 -5.26 -12.44
C HIS A 38 -7.62 -5.59 -10.95
N TYR A 39 -6.78 -6.57 -10.58
CA TYR A 39 -6.56 -6.95 -9.20
C TYR A 39 -5.92 -5.81 -8.40
N ILE A 40 -4.82 -5.24 -8.90
CA ILE A 40 -4.10 -4.13 -8.26
C ILE A 40 -5.03 -2.94 -8.08
N TYR A 41 -5.79 -2.59 -9.12
CA TYR A 41 -6.77 -1.51 -9.06
C TYR A 41 -7.83 -1.75 -7.98
N SER A 42 -8.41 -2.94 -7.95
CA SER A 42 -9.44 -3.32 -6.96
C SER A 42 -8.88 -3.30 -5.54
N LEU A 43 -7.68 -3.82 -5.35
CA LEU A 43 -6.96 -3.80 -4.08
C LEU A 43 -6.75 -2.37 -3.59
N GLN A 44 -6.26 -1.49 -4.46
CA GLN A 44 -6.04 -0.07 -4.13
C GLN A 44 -7.35 0.61 -3.72
N GLN A 45 -8.44 0.41 -4.47
CA GLN A 45 -9.76 0.99 -4.14
C GLN A 45 -10.26 0.49 -2.78
N ASN A 46 -10.15 -0.82 -2.52
CA ASN A 46 -10.58 -1.43 -1.27
C ASN A 46 -9.78 -0.92 -0.08
N LEU A 47 -8.45 -0.81 -0.22
CA LEU A 47 -7.58 -0.24 0.80
C LEU A 47 -7.90 1.22 1.09
N VAL A 48 -8.03 2.06 0.05
CA VAL A 48 -8.40 3.46 0.22
C VAL A 48 -9.72 3.60 0.95
N LYS A 49 -10.73 2.81 0.55
CA LYS A 49 -12.04 2.80 1.21
C LYS A 49 -11.94 2.38 2.67
N ALA A 50 -11.28 1.26 2.97
CA ALA A 50 -11.15 0.73 4.33
C ALA A 50 -10.43 1.72 5.24
N ILE A 51 -9.30 2.26 4.78
CA ILE A 51 -8.44 3.15 5.57
C ILE A 51 -9.12 4.50 5.80
N LYS A 52 -9.77 5.08 4.79
CA LYS A 52 -10.50 6.35 4.97
C LYS A 52 -11.72 6.22 5.89
N THR A 53 -12.37 5.06 5.90
CA THR A 53 -13.60 4.86 6.68
C THR A 53 -13.30 4.48 8.13
N LEU A 54 -12.29 3.64 8.36
CA LEU A 54 -12.06 3.00 9.67
C LEU A 54 -10.60 3.12 10.15
N GLY A 55 -9.68 3.57 9.29
CA GLY A 55 -8.23 3.52 9.55
C GLY A 55 -7.67 4.72 10.31
N GLU A 56 -8.38 5.85 10.37
CA GLU A 56 -7.89 7.09 10.98
C GLU A 56 -7.38 6.93 12.43
N PRO A 57 -8.08 6.20 13.34
CA PRO A 57 -7.61 6.00 14.71
C PRO A 57 -6.26 5.29 14.77
N TYR A 58 -6.06 4.27 13.93
CA TYR A 58 -4.83 3.48 13.89
C TYR A 58 -3.69 4.23 13.23
N ILE A 59 -3.98 5.06 12.23
CA ILE A 59 -2.99 5.97 11.64
C ILE A 59 -2.47 6.95 12.69
N LYS A 60 -3.37 7.57 13.46
CA LYS A 60 -3.00 8.51 14.54
C LYS A 60 -2.21 7.81 15.65
N ALA A 61 -2.58 6.59 16.00
CA ALA A 61 -1.89 5.78 17.00
C ALA A 61 -0.60 5.12 16.50
N LYS A 62 -0.28 5.23 15.19
CA LYS A 62 0.81 4.49 14.53
C LYS A 62 0.74 2.97 14.75
N ASP A 63 -0.47 2.43 14.80
CA ASP A 63 -0.75 1.02 15.05
C ASP A 63 -0.95 0.25 13.72
N ALA A 64 0.14 -0.37 13.25
CA ALA A 64 0.11 -1.17 12.02
C ALA A 64 -0.77 -2.42 12.14
N ALA A 65 -0.81 -3.05 13.32
CA ALA A 65 -1.55 -4.29 13.53
C ALA A 65 -3.06 -4.02 13.56
N GLY A 66 -3.49 -2.96 14.25
CA GLY A 66 -4.88 -2.51 14.25
C GLY A 66 -5.36 -2.09 12.86
N LEU A 67 -4.51 -1.40 12.08
CA LEU A 67 -4.81 -1.05 10.70
C LEU A 67 -4.95 -2.31 9.82
N CYS A 68 -4.05 -3.28 9.97
CA CYS A 68 -4.09 -4.55 9.24
C CYS A 68 -5.39 -5.32 9.51
N ILE A 69 -5.74 -5.52 10.78
CA ILE A 69 -6.98 -6.20 11.18
C ILE A 69 -8.20 -5.49 10.58
N THR A 70 -8.19 -4.16 10.58
CA THR A 70 -9.29 -3.35 10.04
C THR A 70 -9.44 -3.54 8.53
N CYS A 71 -8.33 -3.54 7.78
CA CYS A 71 -8.34 -3.79 6.34
C CYS A 71 -8.82 -5.21 6.00
N LEU A 72 -8.33 -6.23 6.72
CA LEU A 72 -8.76 -7.62 6.52
C LEU A 72 -10.26 -7.79 6.82
N ARG A 73 -10.76 -7.19 7.92
CA ARG A 73 -12.19 -7.22 8.27
C ARG A 73 -13.06 -6.44 7.28
N ALA A 74 -12.51 -5.45 6.61
CA ALA A 74 -13.20 -4.70 5.55
C ALA A 74 -13.29 -5.48 4.22
N GLY A 75 -12.73 -6.69 4.15
CA GLY A 75 -12.80 -7.57 2.98
C GLY A 75 -11.61 -7.46 2.03
N VAL A 76 -10.49 -6.86 2.46
CA VAL A 76 -9.25 -6.90 1.66
C VAL A 76 -8.68 -8.31 1.71
N THR A 77 -8.63 -8.97 0.56
CA THR A 77 -8.14 -10.34 0.41
C THR A 77 -6.64 -10.32 0.14
N LEU A 78 -5.84 -10.31 1.21
CA LEU A 78 -4.39 -10.47 1.13
C LEU A 78 -3.92 -11.42 2.24
N PRO A 79 -2.80 -12.14 2.03
CA PRO A 79 -2.11 -12.84 3.10
C PRO A 79 -1.85 -11.89 4.29
N PRO A 80 -2.15 -12.29 5.55
CA PRO A 80 -2.05 -11.39 6.71
C PRO A 80 -0.66 -10.77 6.91
N GLU A 81 0.41 -11.52 6.64
CA GLU A 81 1.78 -11.02 6.77
C GLU A 81 2.09 -9.93 5.73
N MET A 82 1.63 -10.11 4.49
CA MET A 82 1.76 -9.12 3.42
C MET A 82 0.96 -7.85 3.74
N MET A 83 -0.30 -8.02 4.17
CA MET A 83 -1.15 -6.91 4.59
C MET A 83 -0.52 -6.12 5.76
N LEU A 84 0.11 -6.81 6.71
CA LEU A 84 0.80 -6.17 7.82
C LEU A 84 2.01 -5.35 7.34
N LYS A 85 2.85 -5.91 6.45
CA LYS A 85 3.99 -5.19 5.84
C LYS A 85 3.51 -3.92 5.13
N MET A 86 2.46 -4.04 4.31
CA MET A 86 1.86 -2.88 3.63
C MET A 86 1.37 -1.82 4.62
N CYS A 87 0.70 -2.21 5.71
CA CYS A 87 0.29 -1.26 6.75
C CYS A 87 1.47 -0.56 7.41
N GLN A 88 2.57 -1.27 7.68
CA GLN A 88 3.79 -0.68 8.23
C GLN A 88 4.38 0.36 7.25
N THR A 89 4.49 0.02 5.96
CA THR A 89 4.95 0.96 4.92
C THR A 89 4.04 2.19 4.82
N ILE A 90 2.72 2.00 4.80
CA ILE A 90 1.74 3.11 4.75
C ILE A 90 1.94 4.06 5.95
N LEU A 91 2.09 3.52 7.16
CA LEU A 91 2.29 4.31 8.36
C LEU A 91 3.65 5.02 8.37
N GLN A 92 4.71 4.38 7.89
CA GLN A 92 6.01 5.00 7.71
C GLN A 92 5.90 6.20 6.76
N LEU A 93 5.31 6.02 5.57
CA LEU A 93 5.16 7.09 4.58
C LEU A 93 4.21 8.21 5.02
N ASN A 94 3.21 7.89 5.84
CA ASN A 94 2.30 8.88 6.41
C ASN A 94 2.96 9.68 7.54
N ALA A 95 3.78 9.03 8.37
CA ALA A 95 4.57 9.70 9.41
C ALA A 95 5.66 10.61 8.83
N ILE A 96 6.12 10.32 7.60
CA ILE A 96 7.10 11.14 6.90
C ILE A 96 6.34 12.29 6.18
N GLU A 97 6.58 13.54 6.58
CA GLU A 97 6.22 14.73 5.79
C GLU A 97 7.11 14.84 4.52
N ALA A 98 7.21 13.74 3.76
CA ALA A 98 7.90 13.70 2.49
C ALA A 98 6.95 14.21 1.42
N ARG A 99 7.42 15.20 0.66
CA ARG A 99 6.81 15.59 -0.61
C ARG A 99 7.54 14.85 -1.72
N PHE A 100 6.80 14.07 -2.49
CA PHE A 100 7.31 13.53 -3.75
C PHE A 100 7.74 14.68 -4.67
N ILE A 101 8.89 14.53 -5.33
CA ILE A 101 9.43 15.51 -6.28
C ILE A 101 9.32 14.99 -7.71
N ALA A 102 9.88 13.81 -7.98
CA ALA A 102 9.95 13.22 -9.32
C ALA A 102 10.39 11.75 -9.26
N ASP A 103 10.11 10.98 -10.31
CA ASP A 103 10.78 9.70 -10.57
C ASP A 103 12.05 9.94 -11.39
N ASN A 104 13.12 9.24 -11.02
CA ASN A 104 14.38 9.28 -11.74
C ASN A 104 14.32 8.38 -12.97
N ALA A 105 15.18 8.66 -13.95
CA ALA A 105 15.32 7.86 -15.18
C ALA A 105 15.65 6.37 -14.92
N GLU A 106 16.11 6.04 -13.71
CA GLU A 106 16.42 4.67 -13.26
C GLU A 106 15.24 3.98 -12.54
N GLY A 107 14.05 4.61 -12.52
CA GLY A 107 12.85 4.04 -11.88
C GLY A 107 12.78 4.22 -10.36
N SER A 108 13.67 5.01 -9.77
CA SER A 108 13.65 5.34 -8.34
C SER A 108 12.92 6.66 -8.07
N SER A 109 12.00 6.67 -7.10
CA SER A 109 11.25 7.87 -6.72
C SER A 109 12.03 8.78 -5.75
N VAL A 110 12.07 10.08 -6.04
CA VAL A 110 12.73 11.12 -5.23
C VAL A 110 11.73 11.87 -4.37
N TYR A 111 12.08 12.03 -3.09
CA TYR A 111 11.25 12.69 -2.08
C TYR A 111 12.03 13.80 -1.37
N TYR A 112 11.40 14.98 -1.24
CA TYR A 112 11.85 16.08 -0.40
C TYR A 112 11.36 15.88 1.04
N MET A 113 12.26 15.98 2.02
CA MET A 113 11.92 15.89 3.43
C MET A 113 12.43 17.11 4.20
N LYS A 114 11.57 17.71 5.04
CA LYS A 114 11.98 18.73 6.01
C LYS A 114 12.15 18.07 7.37
N LEU A 115 13.38 18.02 7.86
CA LEU A 115 13.71 17.53 9.20
C LEU A 115 13.81 18.71 10.17
N SER A 116 13.01 18.69 11.23
CA SER A 116 13.19 19.57 12.38
C SER A 116 14.07 18.84 13.39
N ILE A 117 15.28 19.31 13.61
CA ILE A 117 16.15 18.81 14.68
C ILE A 117 15.76 19.57 15.95
N ALA A 118 15.31 18.85 16.98
CA ALA A 118 15.18 19.43 18.31
C ALA A 118 16.58 19.64 18.89
N VAL A 119 16.93 20.90 19.17
CA VAL A 119 18.13 21.29 19.92
C VAL A 119 17.74 21.55 21.36
#